data_AF-A0A5A9EV53-F1
#
_entry.id   AF-A0A5A9EV53-F1
#
_cell.length_a   1.000
_cell.length_b   1.000
_cell.length_c   1.000
_cell.angle_alpha   90.00
_cell.angle_beta   90.00
_cell.angle_gamma   90.00
#
_symmetry.space_group_name_H-M   'P 1'
#
loop_
_entity.id
_entity.type
_entity.pdbx_description
1 polymer ?
#
loop_
_entity_poly.entity_id
_entity_poly.type
_entity_poly.pdbx_seq_one_letter_code
_entity_poly.pdbx_strand_id
1 'polypeptide(L)'
;MSVRLALHGHVAPKALGVAALAAAATLGGCANPAADEALVAQTALIGMPKATLLSCAGVPERQATVDNREFFTYRSSRIVSYPSTPPLGYYGGWGWPHYGYGYGWPSYGYEVNSFDCEATFSLRNGVVERVVYGGASGGSTRLSQCYAIVQNCMALIPQRTIKPSP
;
A
#
# COMPACT_ATOMS: atom_id res chain seq x y z
N MET A 1 2.35 -15.50 -48.88
CA MET A 1 1.13 -15.87 -48.13
C MET A 1 0.62 -14.59 -47.47
N SER A 2 -0.27 -13.88 -48.17
CA SER A 2 -0.67 -12.50 -47.86
C SER A 2 -2.05 -12.51 -47.24
N VAL A 3 -2.15 -12.17 -45.95
CA VAL A 3 -3.44 -12.02 -45.28
C VAL A 3 -3.98 -10.63 -45.61
N ARG A 4 -4.99 -10.57 -46.47
CA ARG A 4 -5.79 -9.37 -46.71
C ARG A 4 -6.71 -9.16 -45.52
N LEU A 5 -6.45 -8.12 -44.72
CA LEU A 5 -7.37 -7.66 -43.68
C LEU A 5 -8.51 -6.88 -44.38
N ALA A 6 -9.65 -7.53 -44.56
CA ALA A 6 -10.88 -6.88 -44.99
C ALA A 6 -11.44 -6.06 -43.83
N LEU A 7 -11.13 -4.76 -43.79
CA LEU A 7 -11.84 -3.80 -42.95
C LEU A 7 -13.14 -3.42 -43.66
N HIS A 8 -14.23 -4.12 -43.37
CA HIS A 8 -15.59 -3.69 -43.71
C HIS A 8 -16.48 -3.87 -42.47
N GLY A 9 -16.73 -2.77 -41.78
CA GLY A 9 -17.69 -2.70 -40.69
C GLY A 9 -17.82 -1.26 -40.25
N HIS A 10 -18.95 -0.62 -40.57
CA HIS A 10 -19.30 0.69 -40.04
C HIS A 10 -19.46 0.58 -38.52
N VAL A 11 -18.39 0.88 -37.78
CA VAL A 11 -18.44 0.98 -36.33
C VAL A 11 -19.14 2.29 -36.00
N ALA A 12 -20.38 2.20 -35.52
CA ALA A 12 -21.17 3.35 -35.09
C ALA A 12 -20.38 4.19 -34.06
N PRO A 13 -20.46 5.53 -34.09
CA PRO A 13 -19.71 6.40 -33.17
C PRO A 13 -20.02 6.13 -31.68
N LYS A 14 -21.17 5.51 -31.40
CA LYS A 14 -21.57 5.06 -30.06
C LYS A 14 -20.75 3.87 -29.54
N ALA A 15 -20.27 2.98 -30.42
CA ALA A 15 -19.48 1.81 -30.04
C ALA A 15 -18.04 2.17 -29.66
N LEU A 16 -17.47 3.23 -30.26
CA LEU A 16 -16.18 3.79 -29.84
C LEU A 16 -16.25 4.40 -28.43
N GLY A 17 -17.37 5.07 -28.10
CA GLY A 17 -17.57 5.67 -26.78
C GLY A 17 -17.63 4.63 -25.65
N VAL A 18 -18.34 3.53 -25.87
CA VAL A 18 -18.47 2.45 -24.87
C VAL A 18 -17.14 1.70 -24.67
N ALA A 19 -16.38 1.47 -25.74
CA ALA A 19 -15.06 0.84 -25.64
C ALA A 19 -14.04 1.74 -24.89
N ALA A 20 -14.10 3.06 -25.10
CA ALA A 20 -13.25 4.01 -24.37
C ALA A 20 -13.61 4.12 -22.88
N LEU A 21 -14.90 4.09 -22.53
CA LEU A 21 -15.38 4.07 -21.14
C LEU A 21 -15.03 2.76 -20.43
N ALA A 22 -15.14 1.62 -21.11
CA ALA A 22 -14.75 0.31 -20.58
C ALA A 22 -13.23 0.20 -20.39
N ALA A 23 -12.43 0.79 -21.30
CA ALA A 23 -10.98 0.86 -21.16
C ALA A 23 -10.56 1.80 -20.01
N ALA A 24 -11.28 2.90 -19.76
CA ALA A 24 -11.01 3.79 -18.63
C ALA A 24 -11.36 3.14 -17.27
N ALA A 25 -12.38 2.29 -17.23
CA ALA A 25 -12.81 1.61 -16.00
C ALA A 25 -11.82 0.56 -15.50
N THR A 26 -10.99 -0.03 -16.36
CA THR A 26 -10.01 -1.06 -15.96
C THR A 26 -8.74 -0.48 -15.33
N LEU A 27 -8.48 0.83 -15.43
CA LEU A 27 -7.34 1.50 -14.79
C LEU A 27 -7.61 1.95 -13.34
N GLY A 28 -8.86 1.90 -12.87
CA GLY A 28 -9.25 2.39 -11.54
C GLY A 28 -8.98 1.41 -10.37
N GLY A 29 -8.42 0.24 -10.62
CA GLY A 29 -8.40 -0.88 -9.67
C GLY A 29 -7.42 -0.80 -8.49
N CYS A 30 -6.58 0.23 -8.38
CA CYS A 30 -5.54 0.30 -7.34
C CYS A 30 -5.55 1.64 -6.57
N ALA A 31 -6.72 2.22 -6.29
CA ALA A 31 -6.80 3.34 -5.37
C ALA A 31 -6.57 2.86 -3.93
N ASN A 32 -5.44 3.24 -3.32
CA ASN A 32 -5.14 3.00 -1.91
C ASN A 32 -4.87 4.34 -1.22
N PRO A 33 -5.90 4.97 -0.61
CA PRO A 33 -5.76 6.33 -0.08
C PRO A 33 -4.68 6.44 1.00
N ALA A 34 -4.50 5.40 1.82
CA ALA A 34 -3.45 5.38 2.83
C ALA A 34 -2.05 5.36 2.21
N ALA A 35 -1.86 4.67 1.08
CA ALA A 35 -0.59 4.69 0.37
C ALA A 35 -0.32 6.06 -0.26
N ASP A 36 -1.35 6.69 -0.83
CA ASP A 36 -1.24 8.03 -1.42
C ASP A 36 -0.89 9.09 -0.36
N GLU A 37 -1.56 9.05 0.79
CA GLU A 37 -1.27 9.95 1.90
C GLU A 37 0.13 9.74 2.48
N ALA A 38 0.61 8.50 2.55
CA ALA A 38 1.99 8.22 2.95
C ALA A 38 3.00 8.89 1.99
N LEU A 39 2.76 8.82 0.67
CA LEU A 39 3.61 9.47 -0.32
C LEU A 39 3.61 10.99 -0.16
N VAL A 40 2.45 11.59 0.08
CA VAL A 40 2.34 13.03 0.38
C VAL A 40 3.10 13.40 1.65
N ALA A 41 3.03 12.55 2.68
CA ALA A 41 3.74 12.79 3.94
C ALA A 41 5.27 12.91 3.76
N GLN A 42 5.86 12.27 2.75
CA GLN A 42 7.32 12.36 2.51
C GLN A 42 7.78 13.79 2.25
N THR A 43 6.94 14.60 1.59
CA THR A 43 7.23 16.00 1.30
C THR A 43 6.57 16.95 2.29
N ALA A 44 5.38 16.62 2.79
CA ALA A 44 4.64 17.47 3.71
C ALA A 44 5.32 17.60 5.09
N LEU A 45 6.05 16.57 5.53
CA LEU A 45 6.76 16.57 6.81
C LEU A 45 8.12 17.27 6.74
N ILE A 46 8.58 17.68 5.57
CA ILE A 46 9.85 18.42 5.42
C ILE A 46 9.72 19.78 6.13
N GLY A 47 10.72 20.12 6.94
CA GLY A 47 10.73 21.32 7.78
C GLY A 47 10.10 21.13 9.16
N MET A 48 9.48 19.98 9.46
CA MET A 48 8.97 19.69 10.79
C MET A 48 10.10 19.69 11.82
N PRO A 49 9.96 20.38 12.96
CA PRO A 49 10.98 20.39 13.99
C PRO A 49 11.00 19.05 14.74
N LYS A 50 12.19 18.65 15.20
CA LYS A 50 12.47 17.41 15.94
C LYS A 50 11.53 17.23 17.14
N ALA A 51 11.28 18.29 17.89
CA ALA A 51 10.38 18.24 19.05
C ALA A 51 8.94 17.87 18.65
N THR A 52 8.43 18.41 17.54
CA THR A 52 7.11 18.05 17.01
C THR A 52 7.10 16.65 16.46
N LEU A 53 8.15 16.23 15.73
CA LEU A 53 8.28 14.87 15.22
C LEU A 53 8.22 13.83 16.35
N LEU A 54 8.98 14.04 17.42
CA LEU A 54 8.98 13.14 18.59
C LEU A 54 7.65 13.17 19.34
N SER A 55 6.97 14.32 19.37
CA SER A 55 5.63 14.43 19.98
C SER A 55 4.55 13.68 19.19
N CYS A 56 4.64 13.64 17.86
CA CYS A 56 3.60 13.04 17.02
C CYS A 56 3.84 11.57 16.65
N ALA A 57 5.09 11.22 16.33
CA ALA A 57 5.49 9.85 15.96
C ALA A 57 5.96 9.02 17.17
N GLY A 58 6.25 9.66 18.30
CA GLY A 58 6.82 9.02 19.47
C GLY A 58 8.34 8.86 19.39
N VAL A 59 8.89 7.92 20.18
CA VAL A 59 10.33 7.65 20.21
C VAL A 59 10.70 6.67 19.09
N PRO A 60 11.71 6.96 18.26
CA PRO A 60 12.14 6.06 17.19
C PRO A 60 12.83 4.81 17.73
N GLU A 61 12.70 3.69 17.00
CA GLU A 61 13.33 2.42 17.35
C GLU A 61 14.85 2.45 17.19
N ARG A 62 15.32 3.14 16.14
CA ARG A 62 16.76 3.30 15.87
C ARG A 62 17.07 4.75 15.58
N GLN A 63 18.18 5.21 16.14
CA GLN A 63 18.70 6.55 15.93
C GLN A 63 20.17 6.46 15.59
N ALA A 64 20.60 7.18 14.57
CA ALA A 64 22.01 7.34 14.23
C ALA A 64 22.29 8.82 13.95
N THR A 65 23.42 9.30 14.44
CA THR A 65 23.89 10.66 14.15
C THR A 65 25.21 10.55 13.40
N VAL A 66 25.29 11.18 12.25
CA VAL A 66 26.50 11.24 11.42
C VAL A 66 26.72 12.69 11.02
N ASP A 67 27.89 13.22 11.39
CA ASP A 67 28.25 14.63 11.25
C ASP A 67 27.22 15.57 11.89
N ASN A 68 26.43 16.25 11.05
CA ASN A 68 25.37 17.19 11.45
C ASN A 68 23.99 16.74 10.91
N ARG A 69 23.83 15.43 10.72
CA ARG A 69 22.57 14.80 10.33
C ARG A 69 22.18 13.73 11.34
N GLU A 70 20.91 13.73 11.71
CA GLU A 70 20.31 12.70 12.55
C GLU A 70 19.39 11.84 11.68
N PHE A 71 19.39 10.54 11.91
CA PHE A 71 18.56 9.57 11.22
C PHE A 71 17.69 8.86 12.24
N PHE A 72 16.39 9.11 12.19
CA PHE A 72 15.41 8.48 13.08
C PHE A 72 14.61 7.46 12.30
N THR A 73 14.74 6.19 12.66
CA THR A 73 14.03 5.10 12.02
C THR A 73 12.93 4.59 12.94
N TYR A 74 11.70 4.65 12.43
CA TYR A 74 10.50 4.08 13.03
C TYR A 74 10.13 2.82 12.26
N ARG A 75 9.57 1.83 12.95
CA ARG A 75 9.08 0.61 12.32
C ARG A 75 7.63 0.40 12.69
N SER A 76 6.85 -0.06 11.73
CA SER A 76 5.47 -0.50 11.92
C SER A 76 5.35 -1.90 11.33
N SER A 77 4.90 -2.85 12.14
CA SER A 77 4.68 -4.23 11.70
C SER A 77 3.27 -4.67 12.04
N ARG A 78 2.58 -5.30 11.09
CA ARG A 78 1.27 -5.90 11.27
C ARG A 78 1.29 -7.34 10.79
N ILE A 79 0.91 -8.26 11.66
CA ILE A 79 0.70 -9.66 11.31
C ILE A 79 -0.81 -9.87 11.14
N VAL A 80 -1.22 -10.41 10.00
CA VAL A 80 -2.61 -10.78 9.74
C VAL A 80 -2.68 -12.26 9.39
N SER A 81 -3.52 -12.98 10.12
CA SER A 81 -3.77 -14.41 9.90
C SER A 81 -5.13 -14.56 9.23
N TYR A 82 -5.16 -15.19 8.05
CA TYR A 82 -6.39 -15.50 7.35
C TYR A 82 -6.64 -17.01 7.38
N PRO A 83 -7.89 -17.47 7.60
CA PRO A 83 -8.21 -18.87 7.37
C PRO A 83 -7.96 -19.17 5.88
N SER A 84 -7.12 -20.14 5.59
CA SER A 84 -6.83 -20.54 4.22
C SER A 84 -8.11 -21.07 3.57
N THR A 85 -8.31 -20.77 2.29
CA THR A 85 -9.40 -21.35 1.52
C THR A 85 -9.25 -22.88 1.53
N PRO A 86 -10.26 -23.67 1.93
CA PRO A 86 -10.17 -25.12 1.81
C PRO A 86 -9.86 -25.48 0.34
N PRO A 87 -9.04 -26.50 0.07
CA PRO A 87 -8.63 -26.84 -1.29
C PRO A 87 -9.87 -26.92 -2.19
N LEU A 88 -9.93 -26.04 -3.19
CA LEU A 88 -10.92 -26.08 -4.29
C LEU A 88 -10.62 -27.32 -5.14
N GLY A 89 -11.07 -28.46 -4.63
CA GLY A 89 -10.95 -29.79 -5.21
C GLY A 89 -11.96 -30.79 -4.62
N TYR A 90 -12.67 -30.44 -3.54
CA TYR A 90 -13.76 -31.24 -2.99
C TYR A 90 -15.14 -30.88 -3.57
N TYR A 91 -15.16 -30.59 -4.87
CA TYR A 91 -16.36 -30.66 -5.71
C TYR A 91 -16.01 -31.38 -7.02
N GLY A 92 -15.30 -32.51 -6.90
CA GLY A 92 -15.38 -33.58 -7.90
C GLY A 92 -16.80 -34.13 -7.84
N GLY A 93 -17.58 -34.09 -8.91
CA GLY A 93 -17.33 -35.00 -10.02
C GLY A 93 -17.94 -36.35 -9.65
N TRP A 94 -19.08 -36.66 -10.27
CA TRP A 94 -19.73 -37.96 -10.25
C TRP A 94 -18.70 -39.11 -10.39
N GLY A 95 -18.47 -39.90 -9.35
CA GLY A 95 -17.55 -41.04 -9.44
C GLY A 95 -17.29 -41.77 -8.11
N TRP A 96 -18.14 -42.75 -7.81
CA TRP A 96 -17.97 -44.00 -7.03
C TRP A 96 -17.08 -44.10 -5.76
N PRO A 97 -17.49 -44.92 -4.76
CA PRO A 97 -17.00 -44.85 -3.39
C PRO A 97 -15.77 -45.75 -3.19
N HIS A 98 -14.61 -45.14 -2.99
CA HIS A 98 -13.44 -45.87 -2.50
C HIS A 98 -13.26 -45.69 -0.99
N TYR A 99 -13.33 -46.84 -0.32
CA TYR A 99 -13.11 -47.09 1.10
C TYR A 99 -11.68 -46.64 1.50
N GLY A 100 -11.56 -45.42 2.01
CA GLY A 100 -10.33 -44.88 2.58
C GLY A 100 -10.58 -44.47 4.03
N TYR A 101 -10.18 -45.31 4.97
CA TYR A 101 -10.19 -45.03 6.40
C TYR A 101 -9.18 -43.89 6.69
N GLY A 102 -9.68 -42.66 6.75
CA GLY A 102 -8.92 -41.49 7.13
C GLY A 102 -9.90 -40.38 7.48
N TYR A 103 -10.05 -40.10 8.78
CA TYR A 103 -10.79 -38.95 9.30
C TYR A 103 -10.05 -37.66 8.89
N GLY A 104 -10.19 -37.27 7.61
CA GLY A 104 -9.71 -36.01 7.10
C GLY A 104 -10.66 -34.90 7.52
N TRP A 105 -10.50 -34.40 8.74
CA TRP A 105 -11.08 -33.10 9.13
C TRP A 105 -10.66 -32.06 8.08
N PRO A 106 -11.52 -31.10 7.70
CA PRO A 106 -11.12 -30.01 6.82
C PRO A 106 -9.90 -29.32 7.44
N SER A 107 -8.75 -29.50 6.80
CA SER A 107 -7.50 -28.87 7.22
C SER A 107 -7.60 -27.40 6.84
N TYR A 108 -8.14 -26.59 7.75
CA TYR A 108 -7.98 -25.14 7.69
C TYR A 108 -6.50 -24.85 7.93
N GLY A 109 -5.76 -24.56 6.86
CA GLY A 109 -4.50 -23.84 7.00
C GLY A 109 -4.78 -22.42 7.48
N TYR A 110 -3.75 -21.77 8.02
CA TYR A 110 -3.78 -20.33 8.26
C TYR A 110 -2.67 -19.71 7.42
N GLU A 111 -3.04 -18.76 6.57
CA GLU A 111 -2.08 -17.94 5.85
C GLU A 111 -1.69 -16.78 6.76
N VAL A 112 -0.44 -16.79 7.22
CA VAL A 112 0.12 -15.72 8.06
C VAL A 112 0.89 -14.76 7.16
N ASN A 113 0.35 -13.56 6.98
CA ASN A 113 1.01 -12.49 6.25
C ASN A 113 1.57 -11.46 7.23
N SER A 114 2.87 -11.19 7.14
CA SER A 114 3.53 -10.10 7.87
C SER A 114 3.75 -8.92 6.95
N PHE A 115 3.25 -7.75 7.34
CA PHE A 115 3.49 -6.49 6.65
C PHE A 115 4.36 -5.62 7.54
N ASP A 116 5.49 -5.16 7.01
CA ASP A 116 6.42 -4.30 7.72
C ASP A 116 6.72 -3.03 6.90
N CYS A 117 6.85 -1.91 7.61
CA CYS A 117 7.39 -0.67 7.08
C CYS A 117 8.47 -0.14 8.03
N GLU A 118 9.56 0.36 7.45
CA GLU A 118 10.55 1.20 8.13
C GLU A 118 10.51 2.61 7.55
N ALA A 119 10.18 3.61 8.37
CA ALA A 119 10.23 5.02 7.98
C ALA A 119 11.47 5.69 8.60
N THR A 120 12.41 6.12 7.77
CA THR A 120 13.62 6.81 8.20
C THR A 120 13.53 8.30 7.88
N PHE A 121 13.56 9.11 8.92
CA PHE A 121 13.61 10.57 8.85
C PHE A 121 15.07 11.00 8.95
N SER A 122 15.55 11.72 7.93
CA SER A 122 16.82 12.43 8.04
C SER A 122 16.54 13.86 8.49
N LEU A 123 17.11 14.26 9.62
CA LEU A 123 17.04 15.59 10.17
C LEU A 123 18.39 16.29 10.02
N ARG A 124 18.36 17.60 9.81
CA ARG A 124 19.53 18.47 9.83
C ARG A 124 19.22 19.68 10.67
N ASN A 125 20.10 20.06 11.60
CA ASN A 125 19.86 21.17 12.52
C ASN A 125 18.52 21.07 13.27
N GLY A 126 18.08 19.84 13.61
CA GLY A 126 16.83 19.61 14.33
C GLY A 126 15.54 19.78 13.51
N VAL A 127 15.61 19.87 12.18
CA VAL A 127 14.43 19.87 11.30
C VAL A 127 14.48 18.71 10.30
N VAL A 128 13.33 18.16 9.94
CA VAL A 128 13.21 17.08 8.94
C VAL A 128 13.64 17.60 7.57
N GLU A 129 14.66 16.98 6.97
CA GLU A 129 15.13 17.27 5.61
C GLU A 129 14.48 16.32 4.59
N ARG A 130 14.22 15.08 4.99
CA ARG A 130 13.68 14.04 4.09
C ARG A 130 13.16 12.84 4.88
N VAL A 131 12.20 12.15 4.30
CA VAL A 131 11.63 10.88 4.78
C VAL A 131 11.83 9.81 3.72
N VAL A 132 12.27 8.62 4.12
CA VAL A 132 12.44 7.45 3.24
C VAL A 132 11.70 6.27 3.83
N TYR A 133 10.89 5.60 3.01
CA TYR A 133 10.20 4.38 3.39
C TYR A 133 10.91 3.14 2.85
N GLY A 134 11.15 2.18 3.74
CA GLY A 134 11.68 0.85 3.49
C GLY A 134 10.78 -0.22 4.11
N GLY A 135 11.23 -1.47 4.04
CA GLY A 135 10.49 -2.65 4.50
C GLY A 135 10.55 -3.78 3.48
N ALA A 136 10.37 -5.02 3.96
CA ALA A 136 10.30 -6.23 3.16
C ALA A 136 8.97 -6.35 2.41
N SER A 137 7.89 -5.74 2.93
CA SER A 137 6.62 -5.66 2.23
C SER A 137 6.71 -4.80 0.94
N GLY A 138 6.04 -5.26 -0.12
CA GLY A 138 6.10 -4.61 -1.44
C GLY A 138 5.04 -3.53 -1.66
N GLY A 139 5.35 -2.59 -2.55
CA GLY A 139 4.37 -1.71 -3.20
C GLY A 139 3.51 -0.84 -2.25
N SER A 140 2.21 -0.79 -2.56
CA SER A 140 1.22 0.05 -1.86
C SER A 140 0.88 -0.45 -0.46
N THR A 141 1.01 -1.75 -0.18
CA THR A 141 0.77 -2.31 1.15
C THR A 141 1.81 -1.86 2.17
N ARG A 142 3.06 -1.69 1.74
CA ARG A 142 4.10 -1.07 2.57
C ARG A 142 3.75 0.37 2.90
N LEU A 143 3.36 1.14 1.89
CA LEU A 143 3.04 2.56 2.05
C LEU A 143 1.86 2.76 3.01
N SER A 144 0.82 1.92 2.95
CA SER A 144 -0.27 1.99 3.92
C SER A 144 0.17 1.64 5.34
N GLN A 145 1.15 0.75 5.53
CA GLN A 145 1.75 0.52 6.85
C GLN A 145 2.61 1.70 7.32
N CYS A 146 3.33 2.35 6.41
CA CYS A 146 4.10 3.55 6.71
C CYS A 146 3.20 4.72 7.12
N TYR A 147 2.00 4.82 6.54
CA TYR A 147 1.01 5.82 6.92
C TYR A 147 0.70 5.78 8.41
N ALA A 148 0.66 4.59 9.02
CA ALA A 148 0.40 4.44 10.45
C ALA A 148 1.40 5.18 11.35
N ILE A 149 2.64 5.37 10.87
CA ILE A 149 3.71 6.10 11.56
C ILE A 149 3.47 7.61 11.44
N VAL A 150 3.10 8.08 10.25
CA VAL A 150 3.03 9.51 9.92
C VAL A 150 1.66 10.16 10.12
N GLN A 151 0.59 9.38 10.24
CA GLN A 151 -0.80 9.87 10.34
C GLN A 151 -0.98 10.94 11.42
N ASN A 152 -0.39 10.74 12.60
CA ASN A 152 -0.49 11.67 13.72
C ASN A 152 0.28 12.97 13.44
N CYS A 153 1.41 12.88 12.74
CA CYS A 153 2.20 14.03 12.35
C CYS A 153 1.53 14.84 11.24
N MET A 154 0.85 14.16 10.31
CA MET A 154 0.09 14.79 9.24
C MET A 154 -1.06 15.66 9.77
N ALA A 155 -1.67 15.29 10.89
CA ALA A 155 -2.70 16.09 11.56
C ALA A 155 -2.15 17.41 12.15
N LEU A 156 -0.85 17.47 12.46
CA LEU A 156 -0.19 18.65 13.03
C LEU A 156 0.41 19.59 11.99
N ILE A 157 0.52 19.14 10.74
CA ILE A 157 0.89 20.06 9.66
C ILE A 157 -0.30 21.04 9.56
N PRO A 158 -0.10 22.33 9.86
CA PRO A 158 -1.18 23.31 9.73
C PRO A 158 -1.66 23.22 8.29
N GLN A 159 -2.89 22.72 8.13
CA GLN A 159 -3.55 22.62 6.85
C GLN A 159 -3.41 23.98 6.19
N ARG A 160 -2.72 23.99 5.05
CA ARG A 160 -2.81 24.99 3.99
C ARG A 160 -3.69 26.18 4.38
N THR A 161 -3.13 27.25 4.92
CA THR A 161 -3.73 28.58 4.77
C THR A 161 -3.65 28.94 3.29
N ILE A 162 -4.44 28.25 2.46
CA ILE A 162 -5.03 28.84 1.27
C ILE A 162 -6.09 29.77 1.84
N LYS A 163 -5.67 30.98 2.22
CA LYS A 163 -6.59 32.10 2.24
C LYS A 163 -6.99 32.28 0.77
N PRO A 164 -8.27 32.17 0.39
CA PRO A 164 -8.70 32.70 -0.90
C PRO A 164 -8.38 34.20 -0.83
N SER A 165 -7.48 34.68 -1.67
CA SER A 165 -7.34 36.13 -1.85
C SER A 165 -8.70 36.68 -2.30
N PRO A 166 -9.15 37.81 -1.71
CA PRO A 166 -10.44 38.43 -2.07
C PRO A 166 -10.46 38.91 -3.52
#